data_AF-V8CPS8-F1
#
_entry.id   AF-V8CPS8-F1
#
_cell.length_a   1.000
_cell.length_b   1.000
_cell.length_c   1.000
_cell.angle_alpha   90.00
_cell.angle_beta   90.00
_cell.angle_gamma   90.00
#
_symmetry.space_group_name_H-M   'P 1'
#
loop_
_entity.id
_entity.type
_entity.pdbx_description
1 polymer ?
#
loop_
_entity_poly.entity_id
_entity_poly.type
_entity_poly.pdbx_seq_one_letter_code
_entity_poly.pdbx_strand_id
1 'polypeptide(L)'
;MKTNVFEITPRRVAILGWSVCLCVVFLLLQFSENYGQHIDELSADGFSVASAATDVSPLLRICGVAVALCSVVAWEQLRHALLKANHYWLQLMQIVVMVLTVLGAAVAIMPSGATQTAAGATLLSGFGKFQMALPFYNDMAVGVASLCLGIGIARKFGGRIRLYGIALAVLPVLSMLVGEFYTYLYTSVSGLTLPELENYRVVKLIVQLCIQVALWVLLYRSFASNED
;
A
#
# COMPACT_ATOMS: atom_id res chain seq x y z
N MET A 1 -2.94 -30.46 17.14
CA MET A 1 -3.73 -29.83 16.07
C MET A 1 -2.90 -29.94 14.79
N LYS A 2 -3.36 -30.65 13.74
CA LYS A 2 -2.58 -30.76 12.49
C LYS A 2 -2.36 -29.36 11.94
N THR A 3 -1.12 -28.90 11.91
CA THR A 3 -0.73 -27.64 11.28
C THR A 3 -0.83 -27.84 9.78
N ASN A 4 -1.84 -27.25 9.14
CA ASN A 4 -1.91 -27.19 7.69
C ASN A 4 -0.78 -26.28 7.21
N VAL A 5 0.35 -26.88 6.82
CA VAL A 5 1.49 -26.18 6.23
C VAL A 5 1.27 -26.08 4.73
N PHE A 6 1.63 -24.94 4.13
CA PHE A 6 1.51 -24.76 2.68
C PHE A 6 2.64 -25.50 1.96
N GLU A 7 2.29 -26.54 1.22
CA GLU A 7 3.22 -27.20 0.31
C GLU A 7 3.48 -26.33 -0.93
N ILE A 8 4.65 -25.70 -0.97
CA ILE A 8 5.10 -24.87 -2.09
C ILE A 8 6.36 -25.45 -2.72
N THR A 9 6.42 -25.40 -4.06
CA THR A 9 7.60 -25.83 -4.82
C THR A 9 8.75 -24.81 -4.69
N PRO A 10 10.02 -25.26 -4.70
CA PRO A 10 11.18 -24.37 -4.51
C PRO A 10 11.25 -23.26 -5.56
N ARG A 11 10.79 -23.52 -6.79
CA ARG A 11 10.68 -22.51 -7.85
C ARG A 11 9.75 -21.34 -7.49
N ARG A 12 8.63 -21.61 -6.80
CA ARG A 12 7.67 -20.58 -6.38
C ARG A 12 8.19 -19.74 -5.22
N VAL A 13 8.97 -20.34 -4.32
CA VAL A 13 9.68 -19.63 -3.25
C VAL A 13 10.74 -18.69 -3.84
N ALA A 14 11.46 -19.12 -4.87
CA ALA A 14 12.40 -18.25 -5.57
C ALA A 14 11.71 -17.04 -6.23
N ILE A 15 10.61 -17.28 -6.96
CA ILE A 15 9.80 -16.20 -7.57
C ILE A 15 9.31 -15.21 -6.50
N LEU A 16 8.82 -15.72 -5.37
CA LEU A 16 8.40 -14.89 -4.24
C LEU A 16 9.56 -14.07 -3.66
N GLY A 17 10.74 -14.66 -3.51
CA GLY A 17 11.93 -13.95 -3.02
C GLY A 17 12.32 -12.80 -3.94
N TRP A 18 12.34 -13.04 -5.26
CA TRP A 18 12.62 -12.00 -6.25
C TRP A 18 11.57 -10.89 -6.25
N SER A 19 10.27 -11.25 -6.19
CA SER A 19 9.20 -10.24 -6.19
C SER A 19 9.20 -9.40 -4.91
N VAL A 20 9.45 -10.01 -3.75
CA VAL A 20 9.59 -9.28 -2.48
C VAL A 20 10.80 -8.36 -2.49
N CYS A 21 11.95 -8.82 -2.98
CA CYS A 21 13.16 -8.01 -3.09
C CYS A 21 12.94 -6.79 -3.99
N LEU A 22 12.39 -6.98 -5.19
CA LEU A 22 12.06 -5.89 -6.11
C LEU A 22 11.05 -4.91 -5.51
N CYS A 23 10.03 -5.41 -4.80
CA CYS A 23 9.05 -4.58 -4.13
C CYS A 23 9.71 -3.66 -3.08
N VAL A 24 10.63 -4.19 -2.28
CA VAL A 24 11.38 -3.41 -1.27
C VAL A 24 12.25 -2.33 -1.94
N VAL A 25 12.92 -2.66 -3.05
CA VAL A 25 13.73 -1.68 -3.80
C VAL A 25 12.86 -0.54 -4.33
N PHE A 26 11.72 -0.83 -4.95
CA PHE A 26 10.82 0.22 -5.45
C PHE A 26 10.19 1.05 -4.33
N LEU A 27 9.88 0.45 -3.17
CA LEU A 27 9.40 1.19 -1.99
C LEU A 27 10.46 2.16 -1.45
N LEU A 28 11.73 1.76 -1.44
CA LEU A 28 12.82 2.66 -1.05
C LEU A 28 12.99 3.82 -2.04
N LEU A 29 12.83 3.57 -3.34
CA LEU A 29 12.84 4.64 -4.36
C LEU A 29 11.65 5.59 -4.20
N GLN A 30 10.46 5.08 -3.89
CA GLN A 30 9.32 5.94 -3.56
C GLN A 30 9.56 6.78 -2.32
N PHE A 31 10.17 6.18 -1.30
CA PHE A 31 10.52 6.87 -0.08
C PHE A 31 11.55 7.98 -0.34
N SER A 32 12.59 7.73 -1.15
CA SER A 32 13.60 8.75 -1.47
C SER A 32 13.02 9.94 -2.22
N GLU A 33 12.11 9.68 -3.17
CA GLU A 33 11.40 10.74 -3.90
C GLU A 33 10.49 11.55 -2.98
N ASN A 34 9.68 10.88 -2.15
CA ASN A 34 8.78 11.56 -1.21
C ASN A 34 9.53 12.34 -0.11
N TYR A 35 10.73 11.87 0.27
CA TYR A 35 11.61 12.57 1.20
C TYR A 35 12.20 13.84 0.58
N GLY A 36 12.49 13.84 -0.73
CA GLY A 36 13.01 15.00 -1.45
C GLY A 36 11.97 16.08 -1.76
N GLN A 37 10.67 15.78 -1.63
CA GLN A 37 9.61 16.78 -1.77
C GLN A 37 9.40 17.52 -0.46
N HIS A 38 9.71 18.82 -0.39
CA HIS A 38 9.43 19.65 0.78
C HIS A 38 8.05 20.30 0.70
N ILE A 39 7.42 20.57 1.85
CA ILE A 39 6.17 21.34 1.92
C ILE A 39 6.50 22.81 1.64
N ASP A 40 6.16 23.31 0.46
CA ASP A 40 6.27 24.73 0.11
C ASP A 40 5.10 25.54 0.68
N GLU A 41 5.35 26.80 1.07
CA GLU A 41 4.37 27.72 1.71
C GLU A 41 3.09 27.94 0.89
N LEU A 42 3.14 27.81 -0.45
CA LEU A 42 1.95 27.88 -1.30
C LEU A 42 0.99 26.68 -1.13
N SER A 43 1.47 25.61 -0.49
CA SER A 43 0.67 24.40 -0.25
C SER A 43 -0.20 24.44 1.02
N ALA A 44 -0.17 25.58 1.74
CA ALA A 44 -0.87 25.76 3.02
C ALA A 44 -2.36 26.12 2.86
N ASP A 45 -2.79 26.61 1.70
CA ASP A 45 -4.21 26.73 1.38
C ASP A 45 -4.71 25.37 0.91
N GLY A 46 -5.72 24.80 1.58
CA GLY A 46 -6.26 23.45 1.31
C GLY A 46 -6.72 23.18 -0.14
N PHE A 47 -6.64 24.17 -1.03
CA PHE A 47 -6.83 24.07 -2.48
C PHE A 47 -5.58 23.60 -3.25
N SER A 48 -4.39 23.74 -2.68
CA SER A 48 -3.11 23.38 -3.27
C SER A 48 -2.73 21.90 -3.09
N VAL A 49 -3.34 21.22 -2.11
CA VAL A 49 -3.23 19.75 -1.96
C VAL A 49 -3.82 19.06 -3.20
N ALA A 50 -4.78 19.72 -3.87
CA ALA A 50 -5.35 19.28 -5.14
C ALA A 50 -4.40 19.49 -6.35
N SER A 51 -3.54 20.52 -6.32
CA SER A 51 -2.53 20.74 -7.39
C SER A 51 -1.25 19.94 -7.16
N ALA A 52 -0.84 19.72 -5.90
CA ALA A 52 0.26 18.82 -5.55
C ALA A 52 -0.07 17.34 -5.83
N ALA A 53 -1.34 16.95 -5.72
CA ALA A 53 -1.82 15.63 -6.14
C ALA A 53 -1.77 15.42 -7.67
N THR A 54 -1.66 16.49 -8.46
CA THR A 54 -1.50 16.40 -9.93
C THR A 54 -0.05 16.42 -10.39
N ASP A 55 0.87 17.00 -9.61
CA ASP A 55 2.31 17.10 -9.92
C ASP A 55 3.15 16.01 -9.24
N VAL A 56 2.60 14.79 -9.18
CA VAL A 56 3.36 13.61 -8.73
C VAL A 56 4.47 13.32 -9.73
N SER A 57 5.73 13.23 -9.27
CA SER A 57 6.88 12.99 -10.14
C SER A 57 6.65 11.74 -11.00
N PRO A 58 7.03 11.76 -12.29
CA PRO A 58 6.82 10.62 -13.19
C PRO A 58 7.53 9.35 -12.66
N LEU A 59 8.64 9.52 -11.94
CA LEU A 59 9.36 8.43 -11.29
C LEU A 59 8.54 7.79 -10.16
N LEU A 60 7.88 8.59 -9.31
CA LEU A 60 7.02 8.07 -8.25
C LEU A 60 5.84 7.27 -8.82
N ARG A 61 5.25 7.73 -9.94
CA ARG A 61 4.17 7.01 -10.63
C ARG A 61 4.64 5.65 -11.16
N ILE A 62 5.81 5.60 -11.81
CA ILE A 62 6.38 4.35 -12.33
C ILE A 62 6.69 3.39 -11.19
N CYS A 63 7.29 3.87 -10.10
CA CYS A 63 7.54 3.05 -8.92
C CYS A 63 6.24 2.53 -8.30
N GLY A 64 5.18 3.33 -8.28
CA GLY A 64 3.82 2.92 -7.85
C GLY A 64 3.30 1.72 -8.59
N VAL A 65 3.38 1.76 -9.92
CA VAL A 65 2.98 0.62 -10.75
C VAL A 65 3.89 -0.57 -10.55
N ALA A 66 5.20 -0.36 -10.45
CA ALA A 66 6.17 -1.43 -10.25
C ALA A 66 5.93 -2.17 -8.91
N VAL A 67 5.66 -1.44 -7.83
CA VAL A 67 5.26 -2.01 -6.52
C VAL A 67 3.97 -2.81 -6.65
N ALA A 68 2.95 -2.28 -7.34
CA ALA A 68 1.68 -2.98 -7.54
C ALA A 68 1.82 -4.27 -8.38
N LEU A 69 2.69 -4.29 -9.38
CA LEU A 69 2.94 -5.50 -10.16
C LEU A 69 3.74 -6.54 -9.35
N CYS A 70 4.77 -6.12 -8.62
CA CYS A 70 5.55 -7.01 -7.78
C CYS A 70 4.71 -7.61 -6.64
N SER A 71 3.81 -6.81 -6.06
CA SER A 71 2.90 -7.26 -5.00
C SER A 71 1.92 -8.33 -5.50
N VAL A 72 1.34 -8.14 -6.68
CA VAL A 72 0.44 -9.10 -7.34
C VAL A 72 1.16 -10.43 -7.60
N VAL A 73 2.41 -10.41 -8.07
CA VAL A 73 3.20 -11.64 -8.29
C VAL A 73 3.48 -12.38 -6.98
N ALA A 74 3.78 -11.65 -5.90
CA ALA A 74 3.97 -12.24 -4.57
C ALA A 74 2.67 -12.86 -4.04
N TRP A 75 1.55 -12.15 -4.18
CA TRP A 75 0.24 -12.59 -3.72
C TRP A 75 -0.37 -13.72 -4.55
N GLU A 76 -0.01 -13.87 -5.82
CA GLU A 76 -0.44 -15.01 -6.63
C GLU A 76 0.10 -16.33 -6.04
N GLN A 77 1.28 -16.32 -5.41
CA GLN A 77 1.78 -17.51 -4.69
C GLN A 77 0.89 -17.84 -3.49
N LEU A 78 0.49 -16.83 -2.72
CA LEU A 78 -0.44 -16.99 -1.59
C LEU A 78 -1.81 -17.49 -2.06
N ARG A 79 -2.35 -16.92 -3.15
CA ARG A 79 -3.62 -17.35 -3.74
C ARG A 79 -3.58 -18.82 -4.17
N HIS A 80 -2.52 -19.23 -4.87
CA HIS A 80 -2.35 -20.64 -5.26
C HIS A 80 -2.25 -21.56 -4.04
N ALA A 81 -1.56 -21.12 -2.99
CA ALA A 81 -1.44 -21.88 -1.75
C ALA A 81 -2.82 -22.05 -1.06
N LEU A 82 -3.63 -20.99 -1.03
CA LEU A 82 -5.01 -21.00 -0.50
C LEU A 82 -5.96 -21.89 -1.32
N LEU A 83 -5.81 -21.91 -2.64
CA LEU A 83 -6.56 -22.79 -3.53
C LEU A 83 -6.23 -24.25 -3.25
N LYS A 84 -4.94 -24.59 -3.10
CA LYS A 84 -4.50 -25.96 -2.77
C LYS A 84 -5.00 -26.40 -1.39
N ALA A 85 -5.18 -25.48 -0.47
CA ALA A 85 -5.78 -25.71 0.85
C ALA A 85 -7.33 -25.77 0.85
N ASN A 86 -7.98 -25.75 -0.32
CA ASN A 86 -9.45 -25.78 -0.50
C ASN A 86 -10.21 -24.67 0.25
N HIS A 87 -9.59 -23.51 0.46
CA HIS A 87 -10.20 -22.36 1.13
C HIS A 87 -10.62 -21.26 0.15
N TYR A 88 -11.65 -21.56 -0.65
CA TYR A 88 -12.17 -20.68 -1.71
C TYR A 88 -12.55 -19.27 -1.25
N TRP A 89 -13.09 -19.11 -0.03
CA TRP A 89 -13.43 -17.79 0.52
C TRP A 89 -12.21 -16.89 0.71
N LEU A 90 -11.10 -17.44 1.23
CA LEU A 90 -9.87 -16.67 1.43
C LEU A 90 -9.20 -16.34 0.10
N GLN A 91 -9.28 -17.26 -0.85
CA GLN A 91 -8.83 -17.02 -2.22
C GLN A 91 -9.61 -15.87 -2.88
N LEU A 92 -10.93 -15.82 -2.71
CA LEU A 92 -11.75 -14.73 -3.25
C LEU A 92 -11.31 -13.39 -2.68
N MET A 93 -11.12 -13.31 -1.35
CA MET A 93 -10.62 -12.08 -0.71
C MET A 93 -9.24 -11.67 -1.24
N GLN A 94 -8.34 -12.63 -1.49
CA GLN A 94 -7.03 -12.35 -2.06
C GLN A 94 -7.13 -11.79 -3.48
N ILE A 95 -8.02 -12.35 -4.31
CA ILE A 95 -8.28 -11.86 -5.66
C ILE A 95 -8.83 -10.43 -5.62
N VAL A 96 -9.77 -10.15 -4.71
CA VAL A 96 -10.32 -8.79 -4.54
C VAL A 96 -9.22 -7.79 -4.21
N VAL A 97 -8.33 -8.10 -3.26
CA VAL A 97 -7.17 -7.25 -2.93
C VAL A 97 -6.30 -7.03 -4.18
N MET A 98 -5.96 -8.09 -4.90
CA MET A 98 -5.12 -7.98 -6.10
C MET A 98 -5.76 -7.10 -7.18
N VAL A 99 -7.06 -7.29 -7.47
CA VAL A 99 -7.77 -6.50 -8.47
C VAL A 99 -7.84 -5.03 -8.08
N LEU A 100 -8.18 -4.72 -6.81
CA LEU A 100 -8.24 -3.35 -6.31
C LEU A 100 -6.87 -2.66 -6.36
N THR A 101 -5.78 -3.36 -6.04
CA THR A 101 -4.43 -2.78 -6.13
C THR A 101 -4.00 -2.49 -7.56
N VAL A 102 -4.33 -3.36 -8.53
CA VAL A 102 -4.06 -3.12 -9.95
C VAL A 102 -4.92 -1.97 -10.48
N LEU A 103 -6.20 -1.92 -10.11
CA LEU A 103 -7.11 -0.85 -10.50
C LEU A 103 -6.62 0.51 -9.98
N GLY A 104 -6.22 0.58 -8.71
CA GLY A 104 -5.64 1.78 -8.11
C GLY A 104 -4.40 2.26 -8.85
N ALA A 105 -3.47 1.34 -9.16
CA ALA A 105 -2.26 1.66 -9.93
C ALA A 105 -2.59 2.12 -11.36
N ALA A 106 -3.56 1.48 -12.02
CA ALA A 106 -4.00 1.85 -13.37
C ALA A 106 -4.63 3.25 -13.41
N VAL A 107 -5.46 3.60 -12.43
CA VAL A 107 -6.04 4.94 -12.32
C VAL A 107 -4.98 5.98 -12.00
N ALA A 108 -3.97 5.65 -11.18
CA ALA A 108 -2.89 6.57 -10.82
C ALA A 108 -2.02 7.01 -12.02
N ILE A 109 -1.87 6.18 -13.05
CA ILE A 109 -1.09 6.53 -14.26
C ILE A 109 -1.90 7.26 -15.32
N MET A 110 -3.23 7.20 -15.26
CA MET A 110 -4.06 7.89 -16.25
C MET A 110 -3.93 9.41 -16.09
N PRO A 111 -3.84 10.16 -17.19
CA PRO A 111 -3.80 11.61 -17.14
C PRO A 111 -5.12 12.13 -16.56
N SER A 112 -5.03 13.00 -15.56
CA SER A 112 -6.19 13.56 -14.86
C SER A 112 -7.08 14.46 -15.73
N GLY A 113 -6.59 14.85 -16.92
CA GLY A 113 -7.27 15.78 -17.81
C GLY A 113 -7.45 17.18 -17.19
N ALA A 114 -6.70 17.50 -16.14
CA ALA A 114 -6.71 18.82 -15.54
C ALA A 114 -6.13 19.86 -16.51
N THR A 115 -6.76 21.03 -16.59
CA THR A 115 -6.29 22.15 -17.40
C THR A 115 -5.93 23.31 -16.49
N GLN A 116 -4.81 23.97 -16.78
CA GLN A 116 -4.47 25.22 -16.10
C GLN A 116 -5.19 26.37 -16.79
N THR A 117 -5.90 27.18 -16.02
CA THR A 117 -6.46 28.45 -16.52
C THR A 117 -5.35 29.47 -16.70
N ALA A 118 -5.59 30.49 -17.52
CA ALA A 118 -4.64 31.58 -17.74
C ALA A 118 -4.27 32.36 -16.45
N ALA A 119 -5.08 32.23 -15.39
CA ALA A 119 -4.82 32.80 -14.07
C ALA A 119 -4.03 31.86 -13.13
N GLY A 120 -3.53 30.71 -13.63
CA GLY A 120 -2.78 29.73 -12.84
C GLY A 120 -3.64 28.77 -12.01
N ALA A 121 -4.96 28.91 -11.99
CA ALA A 121 -5.84 27.99 -11.29
C ALA A 121 -6.01 26.68 -12.09
N THR A 122 -5.80 25.54 -11.44
CA THR A 122 -6.05 24.20 -12.00
C THR A 122 -7.53 23.87 -11.98
N LEU A 123 -8.14 23.72 -13.15
CA LEU A 123 -9.49 23.17 -13.30
C LEU A 123 -9.39 21.65 -13.37
N LEU A 124 -9.96 20.98 -12.37
CA LEU A 124 -10.07 19.53 -12.36
C LEU A 124 -11.22 19.07 -13.26
N SER A 125 -10.92 18.15 -14.18
CA SER A 125 -11.94 17.40 -14.92
C SER A 125 -12.75 16.50 -13.99
N GLY A 126 -13.92 16.01 -14.44
CA GLY A 126 -14.70 15.01 -13.69
C GLY A 126 -13.88 13.75 -13.36
N PHE A 127 -12.98 13.35 -14.26
CA PHE A 127 -12.06 12.24 -14.04
C PHE A 127 -10.95 12.60 -13.04
N GLY A 128 -10.43 13.83 -13.07
CA GLY A 128 -9.46 14.31 -12.08
C GLY A 128 -10.04 14.30 -10.65
N LYS A 129 -11.32 14.65 -10.47
CA LYS A 129 -12.00 14.58 -9.17
C LYS A 129 -12.14 13.13 -8.68
N PHE A 130 -12.49 12.23 -9.60
CA PHE A 130 -12.52 10.80 -9.31
C PHE A 130 -11.14 10.24 -8.94
N GLN A 131 -10.10 10.60 -9.69
CA GLN A 131 -8.72 10.18 -9.44
C GLN A 131 -8.20 10.64 -8.07
N MET A 132 -8.63 11.81 -7.58
CA MET A 132 -8.29 12.28 -6.23
C MET A 132 -9.08 11.57 -5.12
N ALA A 133 -10.34 11.21 -5.36
CA ALA A 133 -11.16 10.55 -4.35
C ALA A 133 -10.92 9.03 -4.28
N LEU A 134 -10.52 8.40 -5.39
CA LEU A 134 -10.36 6.96 -5.51
C LEU A 134 -9.38 6.34 -4.51
N PRO A 135 -8.18 6.91 -4.22
CA PRO A 135 -7.25 6.33 -3.26
C PRO A 135 -7.89 6.07 -1.90
N PHE A 136 -8.67 7.02 -1.37
CA PHE A 136 -9.35 6.87 -0.09
C PHE A 136 -10.32 5.68 -0.08
N TYR A 137 -11.22 5.60 -1.06
CA TYR A 137 -12.20 4.50 -1.14
C TYR A 137 -11.54 3.14 -1.44
N ASN A 138 -10.52 3.15 -2.31
CA ASN A 138 -9.78 1.96 -2.68
C ASN A 138 -8.99 1.41 -1.50
N ASP A 139 -8.29 2.25 -0.76
CA ASP A 139 -7.52 1.86 0.42
C ASP A 139 -8.42 1.34 1.54
N MET A 140 -9.61 1.92 1.70
CA MET A 140 -10.62 1.41 2.63
C MET A 140 -11.11 0.01 2.22
N ALA A 141 -11.44 -0.19 0.94
CA ALA A 141 -11.87 -1.49 0.43
C ALA A 141 -10.76 -2.56 0.53
N VAL A 142 -9.53 -2.20 0.18
CA VAL A 142 -8.33 -3.05 0.35
C VAL A 142 -8.12 -3.37 1.81
N GLY A 143 -8.19 -2.38 2.70
CA GLY A 143 -8.04 -2.55 4.15
C GLY A 143 -9.05 -3.53 4.75
N VAL A 144 -10.33 -3.43 4.38
CA VAL A 144 -11.38 -4.35 4.83
C VAL A 144 -11.17 -5.76 4.28
N ALA A 145 -10.81 -5.88 3.00
CA ALA A 145 -10.53 -7.18 2.37
C ALA A 145 -9.30 -7.84 3.00
N SER A 146 -8.24 -7.07 3.27
CA SER A 146 -7.06 -7.52 3.99
C SER A 146 -7.41 -7.94 5.42
N LEU A 147 -8.18 -7.15 6.18
CA LEU A 147 -8.65 -7.55 7.52
C LEU A 147 -9.37 -8.90 7.51
N CYS A 148 -10.33 -9.08 6.60
CA CYS A 148 -11.07 -10.34 6.44
C CYS A 148 -10.13 -11.51 6.12
N LEU A 149 -9.19 -11.29 5.19
CA LEU A 149 -8.21 -12.28 4.79
C LEU A 149 -7.26 -12.63 5.94
N GLY A 150 -6.75 -11.63 6.65
CA GLY A 150 -5.82 -11.79 7.77
C GLY A 150 -6.44 -12.55 8.93
N ILE A 151 -7.65 -12.17 9.35
CA ILE A 151 -8.42 -12.90 10.37
C ILE A 151 -8.69 -14.33 9.93
N GLY A 152 -9.05 -14.51 8.66
CA GLY A 152 -9.32 -15.82 8.07
C GLY A 152 -8.10 -16.75 8.09
N ILE A 153 -6.93 -16.22 7.72
CA ILE A 153 -5.66 -16.96 7.78
C ILE A 153 -5.28 -17.24 9.24
N ALA A 154 -5.37 -16.24 10.12
CA ALA A 154 -4.96 -16.35 11.52
C ALA A 154 -5.79 -17.37 12.33
N ARG A 155 -7.03 -17.62 11.91
CA ARG A 155 -7.93 -18.61 12.53
C ARG A 155 -7.75 -20.02 11.97
N LYS A 156 -7.50 -20.15 10.67
CA LYS A 156 -7.52 -21.45 9.98
C LYS A 156 -6.15 -22.12 9.85
N PHE A 157 -5.07 -21.36 9.96
CA PHE A 157 -3.72 -21.88 9.80
C PHE A 157 -2.87 -21.67 11.07
N GLY A 158 -1.95 -22.61 11.30
CA GLY A 158 -0.96 -22.54 12.39
C GLY A 158 0.42 -22.11 11.87
N GLY A 159 1.36 -21.86 12.78
CA GLY A 159 2.75 -21.53 12.42
C GLY A 159 2.94 -20.10 11.91
N ARG A 160 3.99 -19.88 11.10
CA ARG A 160 4.41 -18.53 10.65
C ARG A 160 3.41 -17.84 9.73
N ILE A 161 2.59 -18.59 8.99
CA ILE A 161 1.51 -18.00 8.19
C ILE A 161 0.42 -17.38 9.07
N ARG A 162 0.24 -17.88 10.30
CA ARG A 162 -0.66 -17.27 11.29
C ARG A 162 -0.18 -15.87 11.67
N LEU A 163 1.14 -15.72 11.88
CA LEU A 163 1.76 -14.42 12.16
C LEU A 163 1.57 -13.46 10.98
N TYR A 164 1.74 -13.94 9.74
CA TYR A 164 1.42 -13.15 8.56
C TYR A 164 -0.06 -12.74 8.51
N GLY A 165 -0.99 -13.65 8.83
CA GLY A 165 -2.42 -13.35 8.91
C GLY A 165 -2.75 -12.28 9.95
N ILE A 166 -2.15 -12.36 11.14
CA ILE A 166 -2.32 -11.34 12.20
C ILE A 166 -1.74 -10.00 11.73
N ALA A 167 -0.52 -10.01 11.18
CA ALA A 167 0.13 -8.81 10.68
C ALA A 167 -0.69 -8.15 9.57
N LEU A 168 -1.23 -8.93 8.65
CA LEU A 168 -2.07 -8.45 7.56
C LEU A 168 -3.43 -7.89 8.03
N ALA A 169 -3.89 -8.26 9.23
CA ALA A 169 -5.05 -7.65 9.87
C ALA A 169 -4.70 -6.36 10.64
N VAL A 170 -3.58 -6.33 11.35
CA VAL A 170 -3.24 -5.24 12.29
C VAL A 170 -2.44 -4.11 11.63
N LEU A 171 -1.44 -4.45 10.80
CA LEU A 171 -0.51 -3.47 10.23
C LEU A 171 -1.19 -2.46 9.28
N PRO A 172 -2.15 -2.85 8.42
CA PRO A 172 -2.87 -1.87 7.60
C PRO A 172 -3.68 -0.86 8.43
N VAL A 173 -4.33 -1.33 9.52
CA VAL A 173 -5.08 -0.45 10.43
C VAL A 173 -4.15 0.55 11.12
N LEU A 174 -2.98 0.08 11.55
CA LEU A 174 -1.98 0.95 12.16
C LEU A 174 -1.44 1.99 11.16
N SER A 175 -1.23 1.61 9.90
CA SER A 175 -0.84 2.53 8.82
C SER A 175 -1.90 3.61 8.58
N MET A 176 -3.18 3.24 8.57
CA MET A 176 -4.30 4.19 8.45
C MET A 176 -4.34 5.16 9.64
N LEU A 177 -4.18 4.65 10.86
CA LEU A 177 -4.21 5.47 12.08
C LEU A 177 -3.08 6.52 12.10
N VAL A 178 -1.87 6.14 11.64
CA VAL A 178 -0.74 7.07 11.49
C VAL A 178 -1.04 8.12 10.40
N GLY A 179 -1.72 7.70 9.32
CA GLY A 179 -2.19 8.60 8.28
C GLY A 179 -3.15 9.67 8.81
N GLU A 180 -4.19 9.25 9.54
CA GLU A 180 -5.19 10.13 10.14
C GLU A 180 -4.59 11.03 11.22
N PHE A 181 -3.65 10.54 12.02
CA PHE A 181 -2.94 11.33 13.02
C PHE A 181 -2.22 12.53 12.38
N TYR A 182 -1.55 12.33 11.25
CA TYR A 182 -0.93 13.42 10.49
C TYR A 182 -1.97 14.40 9.94
N THR A 183 -3.09 13.90 9.38
CA THR A 183 -4.17 14.75 8.87
C THR A 183 -4.79 15.61 9.98
N TYR A 184 -4.96 15.04 11.18
CA TYR A 184 -5.43 15.78 12.35
C TYR A 184 -4.47 16.90 12.75
N LEU A 185 -3.16 16.62 12.82
CA LEU A 185 -2.14 17.65 13.10
C LEU A 185 -2.16 18.76 12.05
N TYR A 186 -2.33 18.42 10.78
CA TYR A 186 -2.37 19.38 9.67
C TYR A 186 -3.62 20.28 9.69
N THR A 187 -4.80 19.71 9.99
CA THR A 187 -6.09 20.40 9.81
C THR A 187 -6.66 21.02 11.08
N SER A 188 -6.40 20.41 12.24
CA SER A 188 -7.15 20.68 13.47
C SER A 188 -6.28 21.28 14.58
N VAL A 189 -4.96 21.22 14.46
CA VAL A 189 -4.03 21.79 15.44
C VAL A 189 -3.47 23.10 14.90
N SER A 190 -4.06 24.21 15.34
CA SER A 190 -3.54 25.55 15.05
C SER A 190 -2.28 25.84 15.88
N GLY A 191 -1.24 26.38 15.24
CA GLY A 191 0.01 26.80 15.92
C GLY A 191 1.23 25.91 15.69
N LEU A 192 1.13 24.85 14.88
CA LEU A 192 2.29 24.10 14.40
C LEU A 192 3.06 24.90 13.35
N THR A 193 4.38 24.95 13.50
CA THR A 193 5.26 25.56 12.50
C THR A 193 5.48 24.60 11.32
N LEU A 194 5.78 25.13 10.13
CA LEU A 194 6.06 24.32 8.93
C LEU A 194 7.17 23.26 9.14
N PRO A 195 8.28 23.56 9.85
CA PRO A 195 9.31 22.56 10.14
C PRO A 195 8.83 21.41 11.05
N GLU A 196 7.93 21.69 12.00
CA GLU A 196 7.37 20.65 12.87
C GLU A 196 6.45 19.73 12.08
N LEU A 197 5.60 20.29 11.22
CA LEU A 197 4.73 19.53 10.34
C LEU A 197 5.51 18.65 9.37
N GLU A 198 6.60 19.17 8.80
CA GLU A 198 7.50 18.41 7.93
C GLU A 198 8.14 17.22 8.66
N ASN A 199 8.56 17.42 9.91
CA ASN A 199 9.10 16.33 10.73
C ASN A 199 8.06 15.22 10.97
N TYR A 200 6.81 15.58 11.29
CA TYR A 200 5.73 14.61 11.42
C TYR A 200 5.40 13.90 10.09
N ARG A 201 5.50 14.59 8.96
CA ARG A 201 5.35 13.99 7.62
C ARG A 201 6.41 12.90 7.38
N VAL A 202 7.67 13.21 7.68
CA VAL A 202 8.79 12.26 7.54
C VAL A 202 8.59 11.05 8.47
N VAL A 203 8.21 11.26 9.73
CA VAL A 203 7.92 10.17 10.67
C VAL A 203 6.81 9.27 10.13
N LYS A 204 5.72 9.84 9.62
CA LYS A 204 4.63 9.09 8.99
C LYS A 204 5.17 8.23 7.82
N LEU A 205 5.95 8.81 6.91
CA LEU A 205 6.50 8.10 5.75
C LEU A 205 7.39 6.92 6.18
N ILE A 206 8.25 7.11 7.19
CA ILE A 206 9.12 6.06 7.73
C ILE A 206 8.28 4.92 8.33
N VAL A 207 7.29 5.26 9.15
CA VAL A 207 6.42 4.26 9.79
C VAL A 207 5.66 3.45 8.74
N GLN A 208 5.10 4.10 7.72
CA GLN A 208 4.39 3.42 6.63
C GLN A 208 5.32 2.50 5.81
N LEU A 209 6.55 2.95 5.53
CA LEU A 209 7.57 2.13 4.88
C LEU A 209 7.91 0.88 5.72
N CYS A 210 8.17 1.06 7.02
CA CYS A 210 8.50 -0.05 7.91
C CYS A 210 7.38 -1.09 7.99
N ILE A 211 6.13 -0.64 8.09
CA ILE A 211 4.93 -1.50 8.09
C ILE A 211 4.86 -2.31 6.80
N GLN A 212 5.04 -1.66 5.64
CA GLN A 212 4.92 -2.32 4.35
C GLN A 212 6.05 -3.33 4.12
N VAL A 213 7.30 -2.97 4.46
CA VAL A 213 8.44 -3.90 4.42
C VAL A 213 8.22 -5.08 5.37
N ALA A 214 7.71 -4.85 6.58
CA ALA A 214 7.42 -5.91 7.54
C ALA A 214 6.39 -6.92 6.99
N LEU A 215 5.33 -6.44 6.32
CA LEU A 215 4.34 -7.31 5.66
C LEU A 215 4.99 -8.19 4.59
N TRP A 216 5.86 -7.63 3.76
CA TRP A 216 6.55 -8.38 2.71
C TRP A 216 7.52 -9.42 3.27
N VAL A 217 8.30 -9.05 4.29
CA VAL A 217 9.22 -9.97 4.96
C VAL A 217 8.47 -11.11 5.64
N LEU A 218 7.34 -10.83 6.30
CA LEU A 218 6.50 -11.85 6.93
C LEU A 218 5.87 -12.81 5.90
N LEU A 219 5.44 -12.29 4.75
CA LEU A 219 4.98 -13.12 3.63
C LEU A 219 6.09 -14.06 3.17
N TYR A 220 7.28 -13.54 2.90
CA TYR A 220 8.42 -14.37 2.49
C TYR A 220 8.76 -15.44 3.53
N ARG A 221 8.87 -15.05 4.81
CA ARG A 221 9.17 -15.98 5.91
C ARG A 221 8.09 -17.04 6.11
N SER A 222 6.84 -16.78 5.76
CA SER A 222 5.77 -17.78 5.83
C SER A 222 5.92 -18.93 4.83
N PHE A 223 6.70 -18.72 3.75
CA PHE A 223 6.90 -19.70 2.68
C PHE A 223 8.34 -20.22 2.56
N ALA A 224 9.32 -19.51 3.11
CA ALA A 224 10.73 -19.87 3.01
C ALA A 224 11.18 -20.96 4.00
N SER A 225 10.53 -21.11 5.16
CA SER A 225 10.91 -22.16 6.13
C SER A 225 9.97 -23.35 6.07
N ASN A 226 10.29 -24.31 5.21
CA ASN A 226 9.86 -25.70 5.35
C ASN A 226 10.91 -26.55 6.10
N GLU A 227 11.93 -25.92 6.69
CA GLU A 227 12.87 -26.56 7.62
C GLU A 227 12.44 -26.20 9.04
N ASP A 228 11.63 -27.09 9.62
CA ASP A 228 11.76 -27.68 10.97
C ASP A 228 10.55 -28.59 11.25
#